data_AF-A0AAV1D1D3-F1
#
_entry.id   AF-A0AAV1D1D3-F1
#
_cell.length_a   1.000
_cell.length_b   1.000
_cell.length_c   1.000
_cell.angle_alpha   90.00
_cell.angle_beta   90.00
_cell.angle_gamma   90.00
#
_symmetry.space_group_name_H-M   'P 1'
#
loop_
_entity.id
_entity.type
_entity.pdbx_description
1 polymer ?
#
loop_
_entity_poly.entity_id
_entity_poly.type
_entity_poly.pdbx_seq_one_letter_code
_entity_poly.pdbx_strand_id
1 'polypeptide(L)'
;MSSGKLQFLLPAVFTIGPRTEDLESLTKFARLLSEHSSDSHNVKELVQGVIEGETRVLAASMTMEEIFRGTKDFKKEVFEKVQLELDQFGLAIYNANIKQLVMFRGMNISLTWTENSNAAKIDAETKIISKQREDEANKQEIEVQAQVHIFNTQKEAEVAEANALLATKKANWSQQANRTELKAEKLSKATVDYEIQVQQANAALYKKQKEAEALLYQREKAADAQMVEAKAQFFGRQQVADAELYAKKKEAEGRAALADAQAIYVAKLLKSFDGIRGLQPKISVWSNGNSGEGKEGVAMNEIASVYKALPPLFQTVHEQTGMLPPAWMGSLSGSSSDASQIVRAN
;
A
#
# COMPACT_ATOMS: atom_id res chain seq x y z
N MET A 1 49.89 -60.07 88.29
CA MET A 1 50.41 -59.93 86.92
C MET A 1 49.22 -59.96 85.98
N SER A 2 49.21 -59.14 84.93
CA SER A 2 48.13 -59.17 83.93
C SER A 2 48.22 -60.38 83.01
N SER A 3 47.22 -60.63 82.14
CA SER A 3 47.25 -61.75 81.17
C SER A 3 48.50 -61.70 80.26
N GLY A 4 49.01 -60.49 80.00
CA GLY A 4 50.27 -60.23 79.27
C GLY A 4 51.55 -60.35 80.11
N LYS A 5 51.50 -60.92 81.33
CA LYS A 5 52.64 -61.10 82.27
C LYS A 5 53.33 -59.80 82.71
N LEU A 6 52.65 -58.66 82.62
CA LEU A 6 53.16 -57.38 83.09
C LEU A 6 52.88 -57.16 84.58
N GLN A 7 53.83 -56.52 85.26
CA GLN A 7 53.74 -56.16 86.68
C GLN A 7 53.23 -54.73 86.83
N PHE A 8 52.26 -54.54 87.70
CA PHE A 8 51.70 -53.23 88.03
C PHE A 8 51.41 -53.14 89.52
N LEU A 9 51.36 -51.91 90.02
CA LEU A 9 50.96 -51.63 91.39
C LEU A 9 49.55 -51.04 91.41
N LEU A 10 48.71 -51.60 92.27
CA LEU A 10 47.38 -51.09 92.57
C LEU A 10 47.37 -50.57 94.01
N PRO A 11 47.61 -49.28 94.25
CA PRO A 11 47.47 -48.72 95.59
C PRO A 11 45.98 -48.68 95.94
N ALA A 12 45.59 -49.44 96.96
CA ALA A 12 44.21 -49.48 97.43
C ALA A 12 44.14 -49.38 98.96
N VAL A 13 43.11 -48.71 99.45
CA VAL A 13 42.80 -48.60 100.88
C VAL A 13 41.36 -49.05 101.07
N PHE A 14 41.17 -50.09 101.87
CA PHE A 14 39.85 -50.64 102.19
C PHE A 14 39.51 -50.39 103.66
N THR A 15 38.25 -50.07 103.92
CA THR A 15 37.67 -50.00 105.25
C THR A 15 36.68 -51.14 105.38
N ILE A 16 37.01 -52.12 106.22
CA ILE A 16 36.29 -53.39 106.33
C ILE A 16 35.95 -53.65 107.80
N GLY A 17 34.77 -54.19 108.05
CA GLY A 17 34.34 -54.61 109.39
C GLY A 17 33.12 -55.53 109.32
N PRO A 18 32.68 -56.10 110.45
CA PRO A 18 31.49 -56.94 110.46
C PRO A 18 30.23 -56.12 110.16
N ARG A 19 29.21 -56.77 109.62
CA ARG A 19 27.87 -56.16 109.48
C ARG A 19 27.22 -56.09 110.87
N THR A 20 27.08 -54.89 111.42
CA THR A 20 26.56 -54.69 112.79
C THR A 20 25.08 -55.02 112.94
N GLU A 21 24.35 -55.07 111.84
CA GLU A 21 22.90 -55.33 111.80
C GLU A 21 22.58 -56.83 111.66
N ASP A 22 23.57 -57.66 111.30
CA ASP A 22 23.39 -59.09 111.09
C ASP A 22 24.08 -59.91 112.21
N LEU A 23 23.25 -60.58 113.01
CA LEU A 23 23.71 -61.43 114.11
C LEU A 23 24.58 -62.60 113.61
N GLU A 24 24.32 -63.11 112.40
CA GLU A 24 25.12 -64.20 111.83
C GLU A 24 26.52 -63.73 111.46
N SER A 25 26.63 -62.58 110.79
CA SER A 25 27.91 -61.90 110.49
C SER A 25 28.72 -61.58 111.75
N LEU A 26 28.07 -61.06 112.81
CA LEU A 26 28.72 -60.81 114.10
C LEU A 26 29.21 -62.10 114.77
N THR A 27 28.47 -63.19 114.64
CA THR A 27 28.87 -64.51 115.18
C THR A 27 30.08 -65.08 114.43
N LYS A 28 30.10 -64.97 113.09
CA LYS A 28 31.23 -65.36 112.23
C LYS A 28 32.48 -64.55 112.58
N PHE A 29 32.32 -63.23 112.74
CA PHE A 29 33.41 -62.34 113.14
C PHE A 29 33.94 -62.62 114.55
N ALA A 30 33.04 -62.87 115.51
CA ALA A 30 33.43 -63.23 116.87
C ALA A 30 34.19 -64.58 116.91
N ARG A 31 33.77 -65.56 116.11
CA ARG A 31 34.51 -66.83 115.95
C ARG A 31 35.92 -66.59 115.40
N LEU A 32 36.05 -65.73 114.40
CA LEU A 32 37.31 -65.37 113.78
C LEU A 32 38.29 -64.67 114.77
N LEU A 33 37.76 -63.92 115.74
CA LEU A 33 38.54 -63.30 116.81
C LEU A 33 38.88 -64.26 117.97
N SER A 34 38.15 -65.37 118.11
CA SER A 34 38.27 -66.29 119.26
C SER A 34 39.40 -67.32 119.13
N GLU A 35 39.99 -67.48 117.95
CA GLU A 35 41.14 -68.38 117.75
C GLU A 35 42.37 -67.84 118.52
N HIS A 36 42.62 -68.41 119.69
CA HIS A 36 43.69 -68.03 120.62
C HIS A 36 45.09 -68.50 120.15
N SER A 37 45.65 -67.84 119.14
CA SER A 37 47.10 -67.74 118.98
C SER A 37 47.54 -66.30 119.26
N SER A 38 48.62 -66.13 120.01
CA SER A 38 48.99 -64.90 120.71
C SER A 38 49.49 -63.74 119.83
N ASP A 39 49.24 -63.77 118.51
CA ASP A 39 49.57 -62.70 117.57
C ASP A 39 48.30 -62.22 116.85
N SER A 40 47.85 -61.01 117.18
CA SER A 40 46.60 -60.37 116.74
C SER A 40 46.53 -59.98 115.25
N HIS A 41 47.35 -60.60 114.39
CA HIS A 41 47.49 -60.27 112.97
C HIS A 41 46.60 -61.10 112.03
N ASN A 42 45.95 -62.15 112.55
CA ASN A 42 45.23 -63.15 111.76
C ASN A 42 44.12 -62.57 110.86
N VAL A 43 43.28 -61.67 111.40
CA VAL A 43 42.17 -61.07 110.63
C VAL A 43 42.66 -60.18 109.49
N LYS A 44 43.70 -59.38 109.76
CA LYS A 44 44.25 -58.45 108.77
C LYS A 44 44.93 -59.21 107.64
N GLU A 45 45.69 -60.24 107.96
CA GLU A 45 46.35 -61.10 106.96
C GLU A 45 45.34 -61.86 106.11
N LEU A 46 44.26 -62.38 106.70
CA LEU A 46 43.18 -63.01 105.97
C LEU A 46 42.52 -62.03 104.99
N VAL A 47 42.09 -60.87 105.47
CA VAL A 47 41.43 -59.86 104.63
C VAL A 47 42.36 -59.37 103.52
N GLN A 48 43.63 -59.13 103.84
CA GLN A 48 44.63 -58.75 102.85
C GLN A 48 44.83 -59.86 101.81
N GLY A 49 44.92 -61.12 102.24
CA GLY A 49 45.05 -62.27 101.36
C GLY A 49 43.88 -62.43 100.40
N VAL A 50 42.65 -62.24 100.87
CA VAL A 50 41.43 -62.24 100.03
C VAL A 50 41.49 -61.14 98.98
N ILE A 51 41.77 -59.90 99.40
CA ILE A 51 41.86 -58.75 98.48
C ILE A 51 42.93 -58.98 97.42
N GLU A 52 44.13 -59.40 97.83
CA GLU A 52 45.25 -59.64 96.91
C GLU A 52 44.99 -60.82 95.97
N GLY A 53 44.37 -61.88 96.48
CA GLY A 53 44.01 -63.07 95.71
C GLY A 53 43.01 -62.74 94.59
N GLU A 54 41.87 -62.17 94.95
CA GLU A 54 40.80 -61.86 93.98
C GLU A 54 41.23 -60.80 92.98
N THR A 55 41.91 -59.74 93.44
CA THR A 55 42.44 -58.71 92.53
C THR A 55 43.44 -59.31 91.54
N ARG A 56 44.24 -60.30 91.97
CA ARG A 56 45.21 -60.97 91.11
C ARG A 56 44.53 -61.86 90.07
N VAL A 57 43.49 -62.59 90.45
CA VAL A 57 42.70 -63.43 89.52
C VAL A 57 42.06 -62.57 88.44
N LEU A 58 41.40 -61.48 88.85
CA LEU A 58 40.76 -60.56 87.92
C LEU A 58 41.79 -59.93 86.97
N ALA A 59 42.89 -59.43 87.52
CA ALA A 59 43.97 -58.87 86.73
C ALA A 59 44.56 -59.88 85.73
N ALA A 60 44.68 -61.15 86.10
CA ALA A 60 45.20 -62.19 85.21
C ALA A 60 44.27 -62.49 84.04
N SER A 61 42.96 -62.25 84.19
CA SER A 61 41.96 -62.49 83.14
C SER A 61 41.84 -61.37 82.10
N MET A 62 42.38 -60.18 82.40
CA MET A 62 42.24 -58.99 81.55
C MET A 62 43.56 -58.58 80.89
N THR A 63 43.46 -57.96 79.72
CA THR A 63 44.62 -57.33 79.06
C THR A 63 44.97 -56.02 79.75
N MET A 64 46.21 -55.55 79.55
CA MET A 64 46.66 -54.30 80.17
C MET A 64 45.85 -53.11 79.65
N GLU A 65 45.52 -53.14 78.36
CA GLU A 65 44.73 -52.14 77.66
C GLU A 65 43.32 -52.04 78.24
N GLU A 66 42.69 -53.18 78.54
CA GLU A 66 41.35 -53.22 79.17
C GLU A 66 41.41 -52.73 80.62
N ILE A 67 42.41 -53.16 81.38
CA ILE A 67 42.62 -52.72 82.77
C ILE A 67 42.83 -51.19 82.84
N PHE A 68 43.56 -50.60 81.88
CA PHE A 68 43.82 -49.15 81.84
C PHE A 68 42.69 -48.33 81.18
N ARG A 69 42.01 -48.87 80.15
CA ARG A 69 40.89 -48.19 79.47
C ARG A 69 39.60 -48.23 80.31
N GLY A 70 39.39 -49.32 81.05
CA GLY A 70 38.20 -49.61 81.85
C GLY A 70 38.41 -49.45 83.36
N THR A 71 39.16 -48.43 83.82
CA THR A 71 39.47 -48.26 85.26
C THR A 71 38.25 -48.17 86.18
N LYS A 72 37.08 -47.76 85.69
CA LYS A 72 35.84 -47.74 86.49
C LYS A 72 35.24 -49.14 86.63
N ASP A 73 35.16 -49.87 85.53
CA ASP A 73 34.56 -51.21 85.50
C ASP A 73 35.45 -52.21 86.25
N PHE A 74 36.77 -52.13 86.07
CA PHE A 74 37.73 -52.91 86.84
C PHE A 74 37.60 -52.69 88.35
N LYS A 75 37.46 -51.44 88.82
CA LYS A 75 37.30 -51.14 90.25
C LYS A 75 36.01 -51.75 90.82
N LYS A 76 34.93 -51.68 90.04
CA LYS A 76 33.63 -52.23 90.44
C LYS A 76 33.70 -53.75 90.56
N GLU A 77 34.33 -54.40 89.58
CA GLU A 77 34.45 -55.86 89.57
C GLU A 77 35.38 -56.37 90.66
N VAL A 78 36.51 -55.69 90.95
CA VAL A 78 37.34 -55.99 92.13
C VAL A 78 36.51 -55.89 93.41
N PHE A 79 35.72 -54.82 93.56
CA PHE A 79 34.90 -54.61 94.75
C PHE A 79 33.87 -55.73 94.94
N GLU A 80 33.13 -56.09 93.89
CA GLU A 80 32.10 -57.14 93.94
C GLU A 80 32.70 -58.51 94.28
N LYS A 81 33.82 -58.88 93.65
CA LYS A 81 34.50 -60.17 93.91
C LYS A 81 35.06 -60.27 95.33
N VAL A 82 35.72 -59.23 95.80
CA VAL A 82 36.27 -59.20 97.16
C VAL A 82 35.14 -59.22 98.20
N GLN A 83 34.03 -58.51 97.97
CA GLN A 83 32.89 -58.52 98.89
C GLN A 83 32.27 -59.92 99.05
N LEU A 84 32.12 -60.67 97.94
CA LEU A 84 31.58 -62.03 97.97
C LEU A 84 32.42 -62.99 98.81
N GLU A 85 33.75 -62.88 98.74
CA GLU A 85 34.65 -63.69 99.56
C GLU A 85 34.61 -63.27 101.04
N LEU A 86 34.54 -61.97 101.32
CA LEU A 86 34.45 -61.46 102.70
C LEU A 86 33.13 -61.80 103.40
N ASP A 87 32.03 -61.95 102.66
CA ASP A 87 30.73 -62.35 103.22
C ASP A 87 30.78 -63.73 103.91
N GLN A 88 31.66 -64.63 103.47
CA GLN A 88 31.87 -65.94 104.12
C GLN A 88 32.37 -65.80 105.56
N PHE A 89 33.09 -64.72 105.85
CA PHE A 89 33.63 -64.38 107.16
C PHE A 89 32.77 -63.37 107.93
N GLY A 90 31.62 -62.98 107.37
CA GLY A 90 30.73 -61.97 107.96
C GLY A 90 31.27 -60.54 107.87
N LEU A 91 32.21 -60.28 106.95
CA LEU A 91 32.86 -58.98 106.77
C LEU A 91 32.26 -58.21 105.59
N ALA A 92 32.11 -56.90 105.76
CA ALA A 92 31.63 -55.98 104.74
C ALA A 92 32.64 -54.86 104.47
N ILE A 93 32.78 -54.50 103.20
CA ILE A 93 33.55 -53.35 102.74
C ILE A 93 32.66 -52.11 102.86
N TYR A 94 32.99 -51.23 103.81
CA TYR A 94 32.31 -49.93 103.95
C TYR A 94 32.84 -48.89 102.97
N ASN A 95 34.14 -48.96 102.66
CA ASN A 95 34.78 -48.05 101.71
C ASN A 95 35.96 -48.74 101.02
N ALA A 96 36.15 -48.44 99.75
CA ALA A 96 37.30 -48.86 98.97
C ALA A 96 37.80 -47.69 98.13
N ASN A 97 38.99 -47.19 98.45
CA ASN A 97 39.68 -46.21 97.62
C ASN A 97 40.78 -46.89 96.82
N ILE A 98 40.46 -47.21 95.57
CA ILE A 98 41.39 -47.80 94.62
C ILE A 98 41.96 -46.67 93.75
N LYS A 99 43.27 -46.39 93.88
CA LYS A 99 43.96 -45.36 93.10
C LYS A 99 44.23 -45.83 91.66
N GLN A 100 44.62 -44.88 90.80
CA GLN A 100 45.02 -45.18 89.44
C GLN A 100 46.23 -46.12 89.42
N LEU A 101 46.19 -47.07 88.50
CA LEU A 101 47.25 -48.04 88.28
C LEU A 101 48.53 -47.36 87.84
N VAL A 102 49.64 -47.77 88.44
CA VAL A 102 50.97 -47.31 88.06
C VAL A 102 51.74 -48.51 87.54
N MET A 103 52.23 -48.43 86.30
CA MET A 103 53.13 -49.44 85.74
C MET A 103 54.52 -49.29 86.38
N PHE A 104 55.18 -50.42 86.64
CA PHE A 104 56.57 -50.39 87.10
C PHE A 104 57.49 -50.12 85.90
N ARG A 105 58.18 -48.96 85.93
CA ARG A 105 59.12 -48.37 84.94
C ARG A 105 58.51 -47.75 83.66
N GLY A 106 58.58 -46.41 83.58
CA GLY A 106 59.19 -45.70 82.44
C GLY A 106 58.37 -45.31 81.21
N MET A 107 57.19 -45.87 80.93
CA MET A 107 56.39 -45.45 79.76
C MET A 107 55.09 -44.76 80.17
N ASN A 108 55.03 -43.45 79.93
CA ASN A 108 53.91 -42.58 80.27
C ASN A 108 52.92 -42.50 79.10
N ILE A 109 52.20 -43.60 78.83
CA ILE A 109 51.37 -43.78 77.63
C ILE A 109 50.08 -42.94 77.68
N SER A 110 49.62 -42.51 78.86
CA SER A 110 48.35 -41.79 79.06
C SER A 110 48.30 -40.40 78.42
N LEU A 111 49.46 -39.70 78.35
CA LEU A 111 49.54 -38.35 77.76
C LEU A 111 49.41 -38.43 76.23
N THR A 112 50.04 -39.42 75.61
CA THR A 112 50.11 -39.60 74.15
C THR A 112 48.74 -39.87 73.51
N TRP A 113 47.83 -40.56 74.22
CA TRP A 113 46.47 -40.84 73.72
C TRP A 113 45.56 -39.60 73.73
N THR A 114 45.72 -38.73 74.72
CA THR A 114 44.91 -37.52 74.86
C THR A 114 45.25 -36.51 73.76
N GLU A 115 46.55 -36.40 73.43
CA GLU A 115 47.04 -35.56 72.34
C GLU A 115 46.55 -36.04 70.96
N ASN A 116 46.63 -37.34 70.68
CA ASN A 116 46.15 -37.91 69.41
C ASN A 116 44.63 -37.75 69.21
N SER A 117 43.83 -37.86 70.29
CA SER A 117 42.38 -37.66 70.19
C SER A 117 42.02 -36.20 69.88
N ASN A 118 42.74 -35.24 70.48
CA ASN A 118 42.51 -33.82 70.21
C ASN A 118 42.97 -33.43 68.79
N ALA A 119 44.10 -33.98 68.32
CA ALA A 119 44.58 -33.75 66.96
C ALA A 119 43.56 -34.23 65.90
N ALA A 120 42.96 -35.41 66.08
CA ALA A 120 41.95 -35.93 65.17
C ALA A 120 40.67 -35.08 65.14
N LYS A 121 40.26 -34.49 66.27
CA LYS A 121 39.10 -33.59 66.34
C LYS A 121 39.35 -32.28 65.61
N ILE A 122 40.52 -31.68 65.83
CA ILE A 122 40.90 -30.42 65.17
C ILE A 122 40.99 -30.60 63.65
N ASP A 123 41.57 -31.71 63.18
CA ASP A 123 41.65 -32.00 61.74
C ASP A 123 40.26 -32.15 61.10
N ALA A 124 39.35 -32.88 61.76
CA ALA A 124 37.97 -33.04 61.30
C ALA A 124 37.21 -31.70 61.27
N GLU A 125 37.32 -30.87 62.31
CA GLU A 125 36.71 -29.54 62.35
C GLU A 125 37.27 -28.62 61.27
N THR A 126 38.59 -28.62 61.08
CA THR A 126 39.26 -27.79 60.06
C THR A 126 38.76 -28.16 58.66
N LYS A 127 38.58 -29.45 58.38
CA LYS A 127 38.08 -29.94 57.08
C LYS A 127 36.60 -29.60 56.84
N ILE A 128 35.78 -29.56 57.89
CA ILE A 128 34.38 -29.11 57.79
C ILE A 128 34.34 -27.61 57.51
N ILE A 129 35.12 -26.81 58.25
CA ILE A 129 35.18 -25.35 58.08
C ILE A 129 35.71 -24.99 56.69
N SER A 130 36.75 -25.66 56.20
CA SER A 130 37.28 -25.42 54.86
C SER A 130 36.24 -25.71 53.78
N LYS A 131 35.49 -26.82 53.94
CA LYS A 131 34.44 -27.21 53.00
C LYS A 131 33.26 -26.24 53.04
N GLN A 132 32.83 -25.80 54.22
CA GLN A 132 31.78 -24.77 54.35
C GLN A 132 32.19 -23.45 53.70
N ARG A 133 33.45 -23.01 53.89
CA ARG A 133 33.95 -21.79 53.24
C ARG A 133 33.99 -21.91 51.72
N GLU A 134 34.37 -23.09 51.21
CA GLU A 134 34.36 -23.38 49.77
C GLU A 134 32.93 -23.37 49.21
N ASP A 135 31.98 -24.00 49.91
CA ASP A 135 30.57 -24.02 49.53
C ASP A 135 29.95 -22.59 49.55
N GLU A 136 30.28 -21.78 50.56
CA GLU A 136 29.86 -20.38 50.63
C GLU A 136 30.48 -19.52 49.52
N ALA A 137 31.77 -19.70 49.23
CA ALA A 137 32.45 -19.01 48.13
C ALA A 137 31.82 -19.39 46.77
N ASN A 138 31.57 -20.67 46.54
CA ASN A 138 30.89 -21.17 45.33
C ASN A 138 29.47 -20.60 45.21
N LYS A 139 28.73 -20.52 46.32
CA LYS A 139 27.39 -19.94 46.32
C LYS A 139 27.42 -18.45 45.95
N GLN A 140 28.34 -17.69 46.52
CA GLN A 140 28.54 -16.27 46.19
C GLN A 140 28.96 -16.09 44.73
N GLU A 141 29.84 -16.95 44.22
CA GLU A 141 30.26 -16.91 42.82
C GLU A 141 29.10 -17.18 41.87
N ILE A 142 28.27 -18.21 42.15
CA ILE A 142 27.07 -18.52 41.36
C ILE A 142 26.08 -17.34 41.40
N GLU A 143 25.90 -16.71 42.56
CA GLU A 143 25.00 -15.57 42.72
C GLU A 143 25.48 -14.35 41.92
N VAL A 144 26.78 -14.04 41.97
CA VAL A 144 27.38 -12.96 41.17
C VAL A 144 27.30 -13.27 39.68
N GLN A 145 27.61 -14.49 39.26
CA GLN A 145 27.50 -14.90 37.86
C GLN A 145 26.04 -14.82 37.36
N ALA A 146 25.07 -15.25 38.16
CA ALA A 146 23.66 -15.13 37.84
C ALA A 146 23.23 -13.66 37.70
N GLN A 147 23.65 -12.78 38.61
CA GLN A 147 23.36 -11.34 38.52
C GLN A 147 23.99 -10.71 37.28
N VAL A 148 25.25 -11.02 36.96
CA VAL A 148 25.93 -10.54 35.75
C VAL A 148 25.21 -11.04 34.49
N HIS A 149 24.78 -12.31 34.48
CA HIS A 149 24.05 -12.85 33.34
C HIS A 149 22.71 -12.13 33.14
N ILE A 150 21.92 -11.98 34.21
CA ILE A 150 20.64 -11.24 34.17
C ILE A 150 20.86 -9.80 33.69
N PHE A 151 21.87 -9.11 34.22
CA PHE A 151 22.19 -7.73 33.83
C PHE A 151 22.57 -7.64 32.34
N ASN A 152 23.40 -8.56 31.85
CA ASN A 152 23.77 -8.59 30.43
C ASN A 152 22.56 -8.88 29.54
N THR A 153 21.71 -9.85 29.92
CA THR A 153 20.48 -10.15 29.17
C THR A 153 19.53 -8.96 29.15
N GLN A 154 19.35 -8.25 30.27
CA GLN A 154 18.53 -7.03 30.32
C GLN A 154 19.09 -5.93 29.42
N LYS A 155 20.41 -5.70 29.48
CA LYS A 155 21.08 -4.72 28.61
C LYS A 155 20.95 -5.08 27.13
N GLU A 156 21.11 -6.35 26.78
CA GLU A 156 20.94 -6.84 25.40
C GLU A 156 19.49 -6.68 24.93
N ALA A 157 18.50 -6.97 25.79
CA ALA A 157 17.09 -6.74 25.49
C ALA A 157 16.80 -5.25 25.27
N GLU A 158 17.30 -4.36 26.13
CA GLU A 158 17.14 -2.90 25.99
C GLU A 158 17.76 -2.38 24.69
N VAL A 159 18.96 -2.84 24.34
CA VAL A 159 19.62 -2.50 23.08
C VAL A 159 18.82 -3.04 21.87
N ALA A 160 18.29 -4.26 21.96
CA ALA A 160 17.45 -4.84 20.91
C ALA A 160 16.15 -4.05 20.72
N GLU A 161 15.48 -3.66 21.80
CA GLU A 161 14.27 -2.82 21.76
C GLU A 161 14.57 -1.44 21.18
N ALA A 162 15.65 -0.78 21.63
CA ALA A 162 16.07 0.52 21.10
C ALA A 162 16.37 0.45 19.59
N ASN A 163 17.05 -0.61 19.14
CA ASN A 163 17.33 -0.85 17.73
C ASN A 163 16.06 -1.14 16.92
N ALA A 164 15.12 -1.91 17.45
CA ALA A 164 13.82 -2.16 16.82
C ALA A 164 13.01 -0.86 16.69
N LEU A 165 12.95 -0.04 17.74
CA LEU A 165 12.31 1.28 17.72
C LEU A 165 12.98 2.22 16.71
N LEU A 166 14.31 2.21 16.64
CA LEU A 166 15.05 3.00 15.67
C LEU A 166 14.79 2.53 14.23
N ALA A 167 14.72 1.22 13.99
CA ALA A 167 14.37 0.64 12.70
C ALA A 167 12.94 1.03 12.27
N THR A 168 11.96 0.93 13.16
CA THR A 168 10.58 1.35 12.87
C THR A 168 10.47 2.85 12.59
N LYS A 169 11.15 3.70 13.37
CA LYS A 169 11.20 5.15 13.11
C LYS A 169 11.84 5.46 11.77
N LYS A 170 12.97 4.82 11.44
CA LYS A 170 13.63 4.97 10.13
C LYS A 170 12.72 4.52 8.97
N ALA A 171 12.05 3.39 9.12
CA ALA A 171 11.09 2.90 8.12
C ALA A 171 9.92 3.87 7.94
N ASN A 172 9.38 4.42 9.02
CA ASN A 172 8.31 5.41 8.98
C ASN A 172 8.74 6.70 8.29
N TRP A 173 9.92 7.24 8.62
CA TRP A 173 10.47 8.42 7.95
C TRP A 173 10.75 8.17 6.48
N SER A 174 11.31 7.01 6.12
CA SER A 174 11.53 6.62 4.72
C SER A 174 10.21 6.50 3.95
N GLN A 175 9.20 5.85 4.53
CA GLN A 175 7.86 5.78 3.91
C GLN A 175 7.21 7.16 3.78
N GLN A 176 7.43 8.06 4.75
CA GLN A 176 6.90 9.42 4.68
C GLN A 176 7.59 10.21 3.57
N ALA A 177 8.92 10.14 3.49
CA ALA A 177 9.72 10.75 2.43
C ALA A 177 9.31 10.25 1.03
N ASN A 178 9.21 8.93 0.84
CA ASN A 178 8.75 8.36 -0.43
C ASN A 178 7.31 8.78 -0.77
N ARG A 179 6.42 8.86 0.22
CA ARG A 179 5.04 9.35 0.00
C ARG A 179 5.02 10.82 -0.40
N THR A 180 5.87 11.65 0.19
CA THR A 180 5.96 13.07 -0.18
C THR A 180 6.57 13.23 -1.58
N GLU A 181 7.60 12.46 -1.91
CA GLU A 181 8.24 12.49 -3.22
C GLU A 181 7.28 12.03 -4.32
N LEU A 182 6.60 10.89 -4.14
CA LEU A 182 5.58 10.42 -5.08
C LEU A 182 4.41 11.39 -5.23
N LYS A 183 4.00 12.05 -4.15
CA LYS A 183 2.96 13.10 -4.23
C LYS A 183 3.46 14.30 -5.02
N ALA A 184 4.69 14.77 -4.77
CA ALA A 184 5.29 15.88 -5.50
C ALA A 184 5.46 15.55 -6.98
N GLU A 185 5.92 14.35 -7.31
CA GLU A 185 6.06 13.88 -8.69
C GLU A 185 4.70 13.80 -9.39
N LYS A 186 3.68 13.22 -8.73
CA LYS A 186 2.32 13.15 -9.30
C LYS A 186 1.69 14.52 -9.49
N LEU A 187 1.86 15.43 -8.54
CA LEU A 187 1.38 16.81 -8.66
C LEU A 187 2.12 17.54 -9.79
N SER A 188 3.44 17.38 -9.89
CA SER A 188 4.24 17.96 -10.97
C SER A 188 3.76 17.45 -12.33
N LYS A 189 3.62 16.13 -12.51
CA LYS A 189 3.08 15.53 -13.73
C LYS A 189 1.67 16.03 -14.05
N ALA A 190 0.78 16.07 -13.06
CA ALA A 190 -0.58 16.56 -13.26
C ALA A 190 -0.61 18.04 -13.67
N THR A 191 0.25 18.88 -13.10
CA THR A 191 0.38 20.30 -13.48
C THR A 191 0.88 20.43 -14.91
N VAL A 192 1.93 19.70 -15.28
CA VAL A 192 2.48 19.71 -16.65
C VAL A 192 1.43 19.21 -17.65
N ASP A 193 0.74 18.10 -17.36
CA ASP A 193 -0.32 17.56 -18.22
C ASP A 193 -1.48 18.55 -18.37
N TYR A 194 -1.88 19.22 -17.28
CA TYR A 194 -2.89 20.27 -17.31
C TYR A 194 -2.44 21.45 -18.17
N GLU A 195 -1.21 21.92 -18.01
CA GLU A 195 -0.65 23.01 -18.84
C GLU A 195 -0.60 22.63 -20.32
N ILE A 196 -0.17 21.40 -20.65
CA ILE A 196 -0.18 20.90 -22.03
C ILE A 196 -1.61 20.90 -22.58
N GLN A 197 -2.60 20.41 -21.83
CA GLN A 197 -3.99 20.40 -22.27
C GLN A 197 -4.54 21.81 -22.48
N VAL A 198 -4.24 22.74 -21.58
CA VAL A 198 -4.64 24.16 -21.72
C VAL A 198 -4.00 24.78 -22.96
N GLN A 199 -2.71 24.55 -23.19
CA GLN A 199 -2.00 25.05 -24.38
C GLN A 199 -2.57 24.44 -25.66
N GLN A 200 -2.85 23.14 -25.69
CA GLN A 200 -3.48 22.46 -26.83
C GLN A 200 -4.90 22.97 -27.10
N ALA A 201 -5.71 23.16 -26.05
CA ALA A 201 -7.05 23.70 -26.17
C ALA A 201 -7.03 25.15 -26.70
N ASN A 202 -6.13 25.98 -26.17
CA ASN A 202 -5.95 27.36 -26.62
C ASN A 202 -5.45 27.42 -28.07
N ALA A 203 -4.50 26.56 -28.45
CA ALA A 203 -4.01 26.46 -29.82
C ALA A 203 -5.13 26.01 -30.79
N ALA A 204 -5.95 25.04 -30.39
CA ALA A 204 -7.09 24.59 -31.18
C ALA A 204 -8.17 25.68 -31.32
N LEU A 205 -8.43 26.44 -30.25
CA LEU A 205 -9.35 27.58 -30.26
C LEU A 205 -8.84 28.67 -31.22
N TYR A 206 -7.56 29.04 -31.11
CA TYR A 206 -6.92 30.01 -31.98
C TYR A 206 -6.96 29.60 -33.45
N LYS A 207 -6.67 28.32 -33.74
CA LYS A 207 -6.76 27.78 -35.10
C LYS A 207 -8.18 27.88 -35.65
N LYS A 208 -9.20 27.49 -34.88
CA LYS A 208 -10.60 27.61 -35.29
C LYS A 208 -11.03 29.06 -35.49
N GLN A 209 -10.58 29.98 -34.62
CA GLN A 209 -10.83 31.41 -34.80
C GLN A 209 -10.23 31.93 -36.10
N LYS A 210 -8.97 31.58 -36.40
CA LYS A 210 -8.32 32.01 -37.64
C LYS A 210 -8.96 31.39 -38.88
N GLU A 211 -9.38 30.14 -38.83
CA GLU A 211 -10.13 29.49 -39.90
C GLU A 211 -11.49 30.17 -40.13
N ALA A 212 -12.21 30.53 -39.05
CA ALA A 212 -13.48 31.24 -39.14
C ALA A 212 -13.31 32.67 -39.69
N GLU A 213 -12.29 33.42 -39.23
CA GLU A 213 -11.93 34.73 -39.76
C GLU A 213 -11.58 34.67 -41.25
N ALA A 214 -10.76 33.69 -41.66
CA ALA A 214 -10.40 33.48 -43.06
C ALA A 214 -11.63 33.17 -43.92
N LEU A 215 -12.55 32.34 -43.42
CA LEU A 215 -13.80 32.01 -44.13
C LEU A 215 -14.73 33.23 -44.26
N LEU A 216 -14.85 34.04 -43.20
CA LEU A 216 -15.63 35.28 -43.25
C LEU A 216 -15.04 36.25 -44.27
N TYR A 217 -13.72 36.45 -44.25
CA TYR A 217 -13.04 37.31 -45.21
C TYR A 217 -13.21 36.82 -46.66
N GLN A 218 -13.10 35.51 -46.90
CA GLN A 218 -13.36 34.93 -48.22
C GLN A 218 -14.81 35.15 -48.67
N ARG A 219 -15.79 34.98 -47.77
CA ARG A 219 -17.20 35.24 -48.08
C ARG A 219 -17.50 36.71 -48.33
N GLU A 220 -16.90 37.61 -47.55
CA GLU A 220 -17.03 39.05 -47.74
C GLU A 220 -16.47 39.44 -49.11
N LYS A 221 -15.28 38.97 -49.47
CA LYS A 221 -14.69 39.23 -50.79
C LYS A 221 -15.48 38.60 -51.95
N ALA A 222 -16.02 37.40 -51.76
CA ALA A 222 -16.89 36.78 -52.74
C ALA A 222 -18.21 37.55 -52.91
N ALA A 223 -18.81 38.01 -51.81
CA ALA A 223 -20.03 38.83 -51.83
C ALA A 223 -19.76 40.19 -52.48
N ASP A 224 -18.64 40.85 -52.17
CA ASP A 224 -18.21 42.09 -52.82
C ASP A 224 -18.03 41.89 -54.33
N ALA A 225 -17.36 40.81 -54.74
CA ALA A 225 -17.17 40.46 -56.14
C ALA A 225 -18.51 40.22 -56.85
N GLN A 226 -19.42 39.47 -56.22
CA GLN A 226 -20.78 39.26 -56.73
C GLN A 226 -21.59 40.56 -56.80
N MET A 227 -21.45 41.48 -55.84
CA MET A 227 -22.10 42.78 -55.89
C MET A 227 -21.56 43.64 -57.03
N VAL A 228 -20.24 43.65 -57.25
CA VAL A 228 -19.61 44.37 -58.36
C VAL A 228 -20.09 43.79 -59.69
N GLU A 229 -20.12 42.47 -59.82
CA GLU A 229 -20.63 41.80 -61.02
C GLU A 229 -22.12 42.08 -61.25
N ALA A 230 -22.95 41.95 -60.22
CA ALA A 230 -24.38 42.25 -60.30
C ALA A 230 -24.64 43.72 -60.65
N LYS A 231 -23.87 44.66 -60.07
CA LYS A 231 -23.93 46.08 -60.45
C LYS A 231 -23.51 46.27 -61.90
N ALA A 232 -22.41 45.67 -62.35
CA ALA A 232 -21.97 45.76 -63.74
C ALA A 232 -23.01 45.20 -64.73
N GLN A 233 -23.60 44.04 -64.41
CA GLN A 233 -24.70 43.46 -65.20
C GLN A 233 -25.94 44.36 -65.21
N PHE A 234 -26.29 44.96 -64.07
CA PHE A 234 -27.39 45.91 -63.96
C PHE A 234 -27.15 47.15 -64.84
N PHE A 235 -25.97 47.78 -64.75
CA PHE A 235 -25.60 48.92 -65.59
C PHE A 235 -25.56 48.55 -67.08
N GLY A 236 -25.06 47.37 -67.43
CA GLY A 236 -25.09 46.88 -68.81
C GLY A 236 -26.51 46.72 -69.35
N ARG A 237 -27.40 46.09 -68.58
CA ARG A 237 -28.83 45.97 -68.94
C ARG A 237 -29.53 47.32 -69.03
N GLN A 238 -29.21 48.25 -68.13
CA GLN A 238 -29.77 49.59 -68.16
C GLN A 238 -29.36 50.33 -69.44
N GLN A 239 -28.08 50.29 -69.83
CA GLN A 239 -27.63 50.91 -71.08
C GLN A 239 -28.27 50.29 -72.32
N VAL A 240 -28.45 48.96 -72.35
CA VAL A 240 -29.16 48.29 -73.45
C VAL A 240 -30.63 48.73 -73.48
N ALA A 241 -31.32 48.75 -72.34
CA ALA A 241 -32.70 49.18 -72.25
C ALA A 241 -32.88 50.66 -72.65
N ASP A 242 -31.97 51.54 -72.21
CA ASP A 242 -31.96 52.96 -72.58
C ASP A 242 -31.67 53.16 -74.08
N ALA A 243 -30.75 52.38 -74.66
CA ALA A 243 -30.46 52.39 -76.09
C ALA A 243 -31.65 51.87 -76.92
N GLU A 244 -32.33 50.81 -76.46
CA GLU A 244 -33.56 50.29 -77.08
C GLU A 244 -34.70 51.31 -77.01
N LEU A 245 -34.89 51.99 -75.88
CA LEU A 245 -35.86 53.07 -75.74
C LEU A 245 -35.56 54.23 -76.70
N TYR A 246 -34.29 54.62 -76.81
CA TYR A 246 -33.87 55.67 -77.73
C TYR A 246 -34.07 55.26 -79.20
N ALA A 247 -33.71 54.03 -79.57
CA ALA A 247 -33.93 53.48 -80.90
C ALA A 247 -35.43 53.47 -81.26
N LYS A 248 -36.29 52.93 -80.38
CA LYS A 248 -37.75 52.94 -80.58
C LYS A 248 -38.32 54.34 -80.69
N LYS A 249 -37.81 55.30 -79.91
CA LYS A 249 -38.22 56.71 -80.00
C LYS A 249 -37.84 57.31 -81.36
N LYS A 250 -36.61 57.05 -81.84
CA LYS A 250 -36.15 57.52 -83.16
C LYS A 250 -36.90 56.85 -84.31
N GLU A 251 -37.20 55.56 -84.21
CA GLU A 251 -38.06 54.87 -85.17
C GLU A 251 -39.47 55.46 -85.18
N ALA A 252 -40.05 55.77 -84.01
CA ALA A 252 -41.35 56.41 -83.92
C ALA A 252 -41.34 57.82 -84.54
N GLU A 253 -40.31 58.63 -84.28
CA GLU A 253 -40.10 59.93 -84.93
C GLU A 253 -39.95 59.79 -86.46
N GLY A 254 -39.20 58.79 -86.93
CA GLY A 254 -39.02 58.50 -88.36
C GLY A 254 -40.32 58.06 -89.04
N ARG A 255 -41.13 57.23 -88.37
CA ARG A 255 -42.47 56.85 -88.85
C ARG A 255 -43.43 58.04 -88.85
N ALA A 256 -43.36 58.91 -87.85
CA ALA A 256 -44.15 60.14 -87.82
C ALA A 256 -43.76 61.08 -88.97
N ALA A 257 -42.46 61.26 -89.23
CA ALA A 257 -41.99 62.07 -90.35
C ALA A 257 -42.37 61.48 -91.72
N LEU A 258 -42.34 60.15 -91.87
CA LEU A 258 -42.86 59.48 -93.07
C LEU A 258 -44.37 59.65 -93.20
N ALA A 259 -45.12 59.55 -92.11
CA ALA A 259 -46.56 59.81 -92.11
C ALA A 259 -46.87 61.26 -92.49
N ASP A 260 -46.11 62.24 -92.00
CA ASP A 260 -46.24 63.64 -92.38
C ASP A 260 -45.87 63.88 -93.85
N ALA A 261 -44.79 63.27 -94.34
CA ALA A 261 -44.40 63.35 -95.75
C ALA A 261 -45.45 62.70 -96.67
N GLN A 262 -46.01 61.56 -96.26
CA GLN A 262 -47.12 60.91 -96.94
C GLN A 262 -48.38 61.78 -96.90
N ALA A 263 -48.68 62.42 -95.77
CA ALA A 263 -49.81 63.35 -95.65
C ALA A 263 -49.65 64.57 -96.57
N ILE A 264 -48.45 65.16 -96.67
CA ILE A 264 -48.14 66.25 -97.59
C ILE A 264 -48.24 65.77 -99.05
N TYR A 265 -47.74 64.58 -99.37
CA TYR A 265 -47.81 64.03 -100.71
C TYR A 265 -49.26 63.77 -101.15
N VAL A 266 -50.08 63.16 -100.27
CA VAL A 266 -51.52 62.96 -100.50
C VAL A 266 -52.24 64.30 -100.62
N ALA A 267 -51.91 65.28 -99.78
CA ALA A 267 -52.45 66.63 -99.90
C ALA A 267 -52.08 67.29 -101.24
N LYS A 268 -50.85 67.09 -101.73
CA LYS A 268 -50.39 67.61 -103.02
C LYS A 268 -51.04 66.90 -104.20
N LEU A 269 -51.22 65.57 -104.11
CA LEU A 269 -52.00 64.78 -105.07
C LEU A 269 -53.45 65.27 -105.14
N LEU A 270 -54.12 65.42 -103.99
CA LEU A 270 -55.47 66.00 -103.90
C LEU A 270 -55.53 67.38 -104.56
N LYS A 271 -54.51 68.22 -104.37
CA LYS A 271 -54.42 69.55 -104.99
C LYS A 271 -54.20 69.50 -106.51
N SER A 272 -53.48 68.50 -107.03
CA SER A 272 -53.36 68.27 -108.48
C SER A 272 -54.60 67.62 -109.12
N PHE A 273 -55.42 66.91 -108.34
CA PHE A 273 -56.73 66.41 -108.79
C PHE A 273 -57.82 67.50 -108.75
N ASP A 274 -57.56 68.64 -108.11
CA ASP A 274 -58.46 69.81 -108.12
C ASP A 274 -58.61 70.44 -109.53
N GLY A 275 -57.72 70.07 -110.48
CA GLY A 275 -57.83 70.41 -111.91
C GLY A 275 -58.79 69.54 -112.73
N ILE A 276 -59.37 68.48 -112.14
CA ILE A 276 -60.32 67.55 -112.81
C ILE A 276 -61.73 67.69 -112.18
N ARG A 277 -62.09 68.87 -111.66
CA ARG A 277 -63.45 69.18 -111.19
C ARG A 277 -64.42 69.66 -112.28
N GLY A 278 -63.99 69.67 -113.55
CA GLY A 278 -64.78 70.19 -114.69
C GLY A 278 -65.27 69.15 -115.69
N LEU A 279 -64.93 67.87 -115.55
CA LEU A 279 -65.40 66.80 -116.44
C LEU A 279 -66.43 65.96 -115.68
N GLN A 280 -67.71 66.18 -115.98
CA GLN A 280 -68.83 65.31 -115.61
C GLN A 280 -69.01 64.23 -116.70
N PRO A 281 -68.39 63.05 -116.62
CA PRO A 281 -68.84 61.93 -117.43
C PRO A 281 -70.17 61.41 -116.85
N LYS A 282 -71.26 61.64 -117.58
CA LYS A 282 -72.51 60.87 -117.45
C LYS A 282 -72.19 59.41 -117.79
N ILE A 283 -71.99 58.57 -116.78
CA ILE A 283 -71.91 57.12 -116.97
C ILE A 283 -73.33 56.58 -116.90
N SER A 284 -73.89 56.28 -118.08
CA SER A 284 -75.18 55.62 -118.24
C SER A 284 -75.01 54.12 -117.95
N VAL A 285 -75.56 53.63 -116.84
CA VAL A 285 -75.60 52.19 -116.55
C VAL A 285 -76.88 51.62 -117.17
N TRP A 286 -76.72 50.83 -118.24
CA TRP A 286 -77.82 49.99 -118.76
C TRP A 286 -77.87 48.70 -117.92
N SER A 287 -78.95 48.55 -117.16
CA SER A 287 -79.28 47.32 -116.42
C SER A 287 -79.97 46.35 -117.39
N ASN A 288 -79.31 45.22 -117.69
CA ASN A 288 -79.92 44.14 -118.47
C ASN A 288 -80.40 43.06 -117.49
N GLY A 289 -81.68 43.09 -117.15
CA GLY A 289 -82.33 42.08 -116.32
C GLY A 289 -82.86 40.92 -117.16
N ASN A 290 -82.43 39.69 -116.84
CA ASN A 290 -83.23 38.49 -117.08
C ASN A 290 -83.02 37.46 -115.96
N SER A 291 -84.00 37.45 -115.05
CA SER A 291 -84.66 36.30 -114.41
C SER A 291 -83.82 35.22 -113.71
N GLY A 292 -83.97 35.11 -112.39
CA GLY A 292 -83.70 33.88 -111.63
C GLY A 292 -83.62 34.12 -110.12
N GLU A 293 -84.61 33.61 -109.38
CA GLU A 293 -84.81 33.73 -107.93
C GLU A 293 -83.59 33.34 -107.07
N GLY A 294 -83.33 34.11 -106.00
CA GLY A 294 -82.46 33.67 -104.91
C GLY A 294 -81.69 34.77 -104.16
N LYS A 295 -82.27 35.19 -103.03
CA LYS A 295 -81.68 35.67 -101.75
C LYS A 295 -80.37 36.48 -101.73
N GLU A 296 -80.47 37.63 -101.03
CA GLU A 296 -79.42 38.33 -100.26
C GLU A 296 -78.10 38.68 -100.97
N GLY A 297 -77.83 39.98 -101.13
CA GLY A 297 -76.47 40.46 -101.45
C GLY A 297 -76.32 41.50 -102.57
N VAL A 298 -77.35 42.31 -102.83
CA VAL A 298 -77.33 43.32 -103.92
C VAL A 298 -76.16 44.32 -103.79
N ALA A 299 -75.77 44.71 -102.58
CA ALA A 299 -74.66 45.66 -102.37
C ALA A 299 -73.25 45.08 -102.64
N MET A 300 -73.05 43.76 -102.47
CA MET A 300 -71.73 43.15 -102.72
C MET A 300 -71.48 42.82 -104.20
N ASN A 301 -72.55 42.56 -104.97
CA ASN A 301 -72.41 42.31 -106.41
C ASN A 301 -71.99 43.56 -107.19
N GLU A 302 -72.40 44.76 -106.76
CA GLU A 302 -71.98 46.02 -107.36
C GLU A 302 -70.48 46.31 -107.10
N ILE A 303 -70.00 46.10 -105.87
CA ILE A 303 -68.57 46.26 -105.51
C ILE A 303 -67.70 45.22 -106.23
N ALA A 304 -68.18 43.97 -106.36
CA ALA A 304 -67.47 42.92 -107.07
C ALA A 304 -67.32 43.23 -108.57
N SER A 305 -68.29 43.89 -109.18
CA SER A 305 -68.21 44.32 -110.58
C SER A 305 -67.15 45.40 -110.81
N VAL A 306 -67.01 46.36 -109.89
CA VAL A 306 -65.94 47.38 -109.91
C VAL A 306 -64.58 46.73 -109.70
N TYR A 307 -64.46 45.80 -108.74
CA TYR A 307 -63.20 45.11 -108.46
C TYR A 307 -62.73 44.23 -109.63
N LYS A 308 -63.66 43.63 -110.40
CA LYS A 308 -63.36 42.86 -111.62
C LYS A 308 -62.99 43.72 -112.82
N ALA A 309 -63.42 44.99 -112.88
CA ALA A 309 -63.11 45.90 -113.98
C ALA A 309 -61.74 46.60 -113.84
N LEU A 310 -61.16 46.61 -112.64
CA LEU A 310 -59.88 47.26 -112.35
C LEU A 310 -58.68 46.67 -113.12
N PRO A 311 -58.47 45.35 -113.21
CA PRO A 311 -57.30 44.78 -113.90
C PRO A 311 -57.17 45.15 -115.39
N PRO A 312 -58.21 45.03 -116.25
CA PRO A 312 -58.10 45.43 -117.66
C PRO A 312 -57.96 46.96 -117.86
N LEU A 313 -58.43 47.77 -116.91
CA LEU A 313 -58.18 49.23 -116.89
C LEU A 313 -56.71 49.55 -116.60
N PHE A 314 -56.07 48.85 -115.66
CA PHE A 314 -54.64 49.02 -115.40
C PHE A 314 -53.78 48.54 -116.55
N GLN A 315 -54.22 47.50 -117.26
CA GLN A 315 -53.54 47.00 -118.46
C GLN A 315 -53.61 48.01 -119.61
N THR A 316 -54.76 48.62 -119.86
CA THR A 316 -54.89 49.67 -120.90
C THR A 316 -54.13 50.95 -120.56
N VAL A 317 -54.10 51.36 -119.29
CA VAL A 317 -53.26 52.48 -118.82
C VAL A 317 -51.77 52.17 -118.98
N HIS A 318 -51.35 50.94 -118.66
CA HIS A 318 -49.96 50.50 -118.85
C HIS A 318 -49.56 50.50 -120.34
N GLU A 319 -50.41 49.98 -121.23
CA GLU A 319 -50.17 49.95 -122.68
C GLU A 319 -50.09 51.35 -123.32
N GLN A 320 -50.84 52.33 -122.80
CA GLN A 320 -50.85 53.70 -123.36
C GLN A 320 -49.79 54.64 -122.76
N THR A 321 -49.34 54.40 -121.52
CA THR A 321 -48.46 55.33 -120.79
C THR A 321 -47.12 54.73 -120.36
N GLY A 322 -46.95 53.41 -120.44
CA GLY A 322 -45.77 52.69 -119.97
C GLY A 322 -45.58 52.67 -118.45
N MET A 323 -46.53 53.21 -117.67
CA MET A 323 -46.42 53.29 -116.21
C MET A 323 -46.96 52.01 -115.54
N LEU A 324 -46.24 51.51 -114.53
CA LEU A 324 -46.66 50.34 -113.72
C LEU A 324 -47.44 50.80 -112.48
N PRO A 325 -48.48 50.05 -112.04
CA PRO A 325 -49.20 50.37 -110.82
C PRO A 325 -48.31 50.20 -109.56
N PRO A 326 -48.57 50.96 -108.48
CA PRO A 326 -47.81 50.86 -107.22
C PRO A 326 -47.86 49.46 -106.58
N ALA A 327 -46.75 49.04 -105.96
CA ALA A 327 -46.55 47.68 -105.43
C ALA A 327 -47.59 47.17 -104.42
N TRP A 328 -48.35 48.05 -103.77
CA TRP A 328 -49.40 47.68 -102.81
C TRP A 328 -50.76 47.34 -103.45
N MET A 329 -50.89 47.50 -104.77
CA MET A 329 -52.13 47.27 -105.54
C MET A 329 -52.10 45.97 -106.38
N GLY A 330 -51.02 45.19 -106.26
CA GLY A 330 -50.83 43.90 -106.94
C GLY A 330 -49.99 44.00 -108.22
N SER A 331 -49.19 42.96 -108.47
CA SER A 331 -48.33 42.85 -109.66
C SER A 331 -49.08 42.23 -110.84
N LEU A 332 -48.90 42.78 -112.04
CA LEU A 332 -49.35 42.15 -113.28
C LEU A 332 -48.60 40.81 -113.46
N SER A 333 -49.30 39.68 -113.29
CA SER A 333 -48.74 38.35 -113.50
C SER A 333 -48.66 38.06 -114.99
N GLY A 334 -47.50 38.30 -115.60
CA GLY A 334 -47.32 38.06 -117.02
C GLY A 334 -45.93 38.33 -117.58
N SER A 335 -44.87 37.75 -117.01
CA SER A 335 -43.68 37.31 -117.77
C SER A 335 -42.68 36.58 -116.87
N SER A 336 -42.08 35.53 -117.42
CA SER A 336 -41.36 34.43 -116.80
C SER A 336 -39.87 34.66 -116.52
N SER A 337 -39.40 34.03 -115.43
CA SER A 337 -38.14 33.28 -115.24
C SER A 337 -36.74 33.92 -115.38
N ASP A 338 -35.85 33.42 -114.51
CA ASP A 338 -34.37 33.51 -114.45
C ASP A 338 -33.79 34.78 -113.79
N ALA A 339 -32.78 34.76 -112.91
CA ALA A 339 -31.75 33.76 -112.66
C ALA A 339 -31.16 33.86 -111.23
N SER A 340 -30.60 32.73 -110.82
CA SER A 340 -29.69 32.44 -109.72
C SER A 340 -28.32 33.14 -109.81
N GLN A 341 -27.51 33.01 -108.73
CA GLN A 341 -26.07 33.36 -108.51
C GLN A 341 -25.87 34.71 -107.80
N ILE A 342 -25.01 34.90 -106.77
CA ILE A 342 -23.57 34.61 -106.53
C ILE A 342 -23.33 34.77 -105.00
N VAL A 343 -22.83 33.84 -104.16
CA VAL A 343 -21.46 33.33 -103.83
C VAL A 343 -20.36 34.37 -103.43
N ARG A 344 -19.91 34.31 -102.15
CA ARG A 344 -18.56 34.61 -101.56
C ARG A 344 -18.10 36.03 -101.13
N ALA A 345 -17.39 36.00 -99.98
CA ALA A 345 -16.37 36.89 -99.40
C ALA A 345 -16.86 38.27 -98.93
N ASN A 346 -16.60 38.77 -97.72
CA ASN A 346 -15.55 38.57 -96.71
C ASN A 346 -16.14 38.69 -95.30
#